data_AF-A0A353IPF4-F1
#
_entry.id   AF-A0A353IPF4-F1
#
_cell.length_a   1.000
_cell.length_b   1.000
_cell.length_c   1.000
_cell.angle_alpha   90.00
_cell.angle_beta   90.00
_cell.angle_gamma   90.00
#
_symmetry.space_group_name_H-M   'P 1'
#
loop_
_entity.id
_entity.type
_entity.pdbx_description
1 polymer ?
#
loop_
_entity_poly.entity_id
_entity_poly.type
_entity_poly.pdbx_seq_one_letter_code
_entity_poly.pdbx_strand_id
1 'polypeptide(L)'
;MTTPTTSWMDIAFTPAVKAAQTRRGSREGYARMAAKGTTRTAIDAGLGDFIAHARSFYLATASSKGQPYIQHRGGPPGFLRVLDEETLAFADFSGNRQYISTGNLDENPNAMIFIMDYRTKHRVKIWGTAKVVEGDEALIETLMPDNYVARAEAAIVFTVASWDTNCPQHIPLMVFAEDVETLAERVTALEAENARLREALANETPAIGDN
;
A
#
# COMPACT_ATOMS: atom_id res chain seq x y z
N MET A 1 5.65 10.39 -29.58
CA MET A 1 6.98 10.49 -28.93
C MET A 1 6.88 9.71 -27.64
N THR A 2 7.52 8.55 -27.54
CA THR A 2 7.57 7.75 -26.31
C THR A 2 8.38 8.51 -25.27
N THR A 3 7.72 8.95 -24.19
CA THR A 3 8.39 9.49 -23.00
C THR A 3 9.43 8.47 -22.54
N PRO A 4 10.70 8.84 -22.32
CA PRO A 4 11.70 7.89 -21.86
C PRO A 4 11.23 7.31 -20.53
N THR A 5 10.99 5.99 -20.52
CA THR A 5 10.57 5.23 -19.35
C THR A 5 11.67 5.34 -18.30
N THR A 6 11.47 6.25 -17.34
CA THR A 6 12.49 6.60 -16.36
C THR A 6 12.51 5.50 -15.30
N SER A 7 13.61 4.75 -15.23
CA SER A 7 13.75 3.71 -14.21
C SER A 7 13.78 4.32 -12.81
N TRP A 8 13.29 3.62 -11.79
CA TRP A 8 13.41 4.06 -10.40
C TRP A 8 14.87 4.32 -10.01
N MET A 9 15.84 3.64 -10.65
CA MET A 9 17.26 3.89 -10.44
C MET A 9 17.70 5.24 -10.99
N ASP A 10 17.09 5.73 -12.07
CA ASP A 10 17.38 7.06 -12.62
C ASP A 10 16.82 8.15 -11.70
N ILE A 11 15.69 7.87 -11.03
CA ILE A 11 15.11 8.74 -10.01
C ILE A 11 15.94 8.72 -8.72
N ALA A 12 16.27 7.53 -8.20
CA ALA A 12 16.82 7.36 -6.87
C ALA A 12 18.36 7.43 -6.81
N PHE A 13 19.07 7.06 -7.87
CA PHE A 13 20.54 7.02 -7.85
C PHE A 13 21.16 8.33 -8.34
N THR A 14 21.02 9.35 -7.50
CA THR A 14 21.73 10.64 -7.66
C THR A 14 23.25 10.42 -7.72
N PRO A 15 24.03 11.42 -8.21
CA PRO A 15 25.49 11.33 -8.17
C PRO A 15 26.05 11.01 -6.79
N ALA A 16 25.46 11.57 -5.72
CA ALA A 16 25.87 11.28 -4.34
C ALA A 16 25.58 9.81 -3.94
N VAL A 17 24.42 9.27 -4.33
CA VAL A 17 24.08 7.85 -4.10
C VAL A 17 25.03 6.94 -4.88
N LYS A 18 25.30 7.24 -6.15
CA LYS A 18 26.26 6.49 -6.98
C LYS A 18 27.66 6.51 -6.34
N ALA A 19 28.11 7.66 -5.85
CA ALA A 19 29.39 7.77 -5.14
C ALA A 19 29.41 6.95 -3.85
N ALA A 20 28.31 6.93 -3.08
CA ALA A 20 28.20 6.09 -1.89
C ALA A 20 28.23 4.59 -2.23
N GLN A 21 27.55 4.18 -3.30
CA GLN A 21 27.60 2.80 -3.80
C GLN A 21 29.01 2.40 -4.21
N THR A 22 29.79 3.30 -4.83
CA THR A 22 31.19 3.03 -5.18
C THR A 22 32.02 2.82 -3.91
N ARG A 23 31.94 3.75 -2.95
CA ARG A 23 32.68 3.66 -1.68
C ARG A 23 32.34 2.39 -0.88
N ARG A 24 31.12 1.87 -1.02
CA ARG A 24 30.62 0.70 -0.30
C ARG A 24 30.59 -0.58 -1.14
N GLY A 25 31.18 -0.56 -2.34
CA GLY A 25 31.39 -1.75 -3.18
C GLY A 25 30.16 -2.31 -3.90
N SER A 26 29.05 -1.57 -4.01
CA SER A 26 27.81 -2.04 -4.65
C SER A 26 27.56 -1.46 -6.05
N ARG A 27 28.34 -0.46 -6.50
CA ARG A 27 28.07 0.30 -7.73
C ARG A 27 28.06 -0.55 -8.99
N GLU A 28 29.00 -1.48 -9.15
CA GLU A 28 29.06 -2.33 -10.34
C GLU A 28 27.83 -3.25 -10.45
N GLY A 29 27.37 -3.80 -9.33
CA GLY A 29 26.17 -4.63 -9.29
C GLY A 29 24.94 -3.86 -9.74
N TYR A 30 24.74 -2.66 -9.20
CA TYR A 30 23.64 -1.78 -9.59
C TYR A 30 23.78 -1.24 -11.02
N ALA A 31 25.00 -1.01 -11.53
CA ALA A 31 25.22 -0.62 -12.92
C ALA A 31 24.84 -1.74 -13.89
N ARG A 32 25.23 -2.99 -13.60
CA ARG A 32 24.82 -4.15 -14.39
C ARG A 32 23.30 -4.34 -14.37
N MET A 33 22.65 -4.14 -13.22
CA MET A 33 21.19 -4.22 -13.13
C MET A 33 20.51 -3.12 -13.93
N ALA A 34 20.98 -1.87 -13.83
CA ALA A 34 20.44 -0.76 -14.61
C ALA A 34 20.59 -0.98 -16.12
N ALA A 35 21.72 -1.51 -16.57
CA ALA A 35 21.99 -1.79 -17.99
C ALA A 35 21.07 -2.88 -18.58
N LYS A 36 20.53 -3.78 -17.76
CA LYS A 36 19.52 -4.77 -18.20
C LYS A 36 18.12 -4.14 -18.38
N GLY A 37 17.93 -2.90 -17.92
CA GLY A 37 16.63 -2.26 -17.83
C GLY A 37 15.81 -2.76 -16.64
N THR A 38 14.86 -1.95 -16.20
CA THR A 38 13.79 -2.40 -15.29
C THR A 38 12.46 -2.12 -15.96
N THR A 39 11.51 -3.07 -15.88
CA THR A 39 10.16 -2.94 -16.46
C THR A 39 9.18 -2.23 -15.52
N ARG A 40 9.67 -1.67 -14.41
CA ARG A 40 8.85 -1.16 -13.31
C ARG A 40 8.42 0.28 -13.53
N THR A 41 7.89 0.57 -14.70
CA THR A 41 7.45 1.92 -15.09
C THR A 41 5.95 2.00 -15.29
N ALA A 42 5.31 0.89 -15.67
CA ALA A 42 3.86 0.74 -15.69
C ALA A 42 3.37 -0.04 -14.47
N ILE A 43 2.10 0.14 -14.12
CA ILE A 43 1.36 -0.65 -13.16
C ILE A 43 0.99 -1.97 -13.84
N ASP A 44 1.87 -2.97 -13.66
CA ASP A 44 1.58 -4.32 -14.12
C ASP A 44 0.54 -5.01 -13.23
N ALA A 45 0.05 -6.18 -13.67
CA ALA A 45 -0.94 -6.95 -12.94
C ALA A 45 -0.50 -7.26 -11.49
N GLY A 46 0.79 -7.54 -11.27
CA GLY A 46 1.31 -7.86 -9.94
C GLY A 46 1.29 -6.64 -9.00
N LEU A 47 1.66 -5.47 -9.49
CA LEU A 47 1.55 -4.22 -8.73
C LEU A 47 0.09 -3.85 -8.50
N GLY A 48 -0.76 -3.97 -9.53
CA GLY A 48 -2.19 -3.68 -9.44
C GLY A 48 -2.89 -4.53 -8.38
N ASP A 49 -2.64 -5.84 -8.39
CA ASP A 49 -3.16 -6.77 -7.38
C ASP A 49 -2.66 -6.40 -5.98
N PHE A 50 -1.38 -6.07 -5.83
CA PHE A 50 -0.83 -5.66 -4.53
C PHE A 50 -1.49 -4.37 -4.00
N ILE A 51 -1.71 -3.38 -4.87
CA ILE A 51 -2.38 -2.12 -4.54
C ILE A 51 -3.84 -2.37 -4.14
N ALA A 52 -4.56 -3.22 -4.87
CA ALA A 52 -5.96 -3.53 -4.60
C ALA A 52 -6.19 -4.10 -3.20
N HIS A 53 -5.21 -4.80 -2.63
CA HIS A 53 -5.30 -5.37 -1.28
C HIS A 53 -4.77 -4.44 -0.17
N ALA A 54 -4.20 -3.28 -0.52
CA ALA A 54 -3.68 -2.34 0.46
C ALA A 54 -4.81 -1.73 1.30
N ARG A 55 -4.65 -1.77 2.62
CA ARG A 55 -5.53 -1.10 3.60
C ARG A 55 -4.89 0.15 4.21
N SER A 56 -3.61 0.37 3.91
CA SER A 56 -2.81 1.47 4.43
C SER A 56 -1.65 1.75 3.48
N PHE A 57 -1.34 3.02 3.30
CA PHE A 57 -0.12 3.48 2.66
C PHE A 57 0.33 4.82 3.25
N TYR A 58 1.52 5.25 2.85
CA TYR A 58 2.07 6.55 3.21
C TYR A 58 2.30 7.37 1.95
N LEU A 59 1.78 8.60 1.93
CA LEU A 59 2.05 9.58 0.91
C LEU A 59 3.19 10.49 1.38
N ALA A 60 4.31 10.46 0.69
CA ALA A 60 5.38 11.44 0.85
C ALA A 60 5.21 12.57 -0.17
N THR A 61 5.30 13.80 0.31
CA THR A 61 5.32 15.03 -0.48
C THR A 61 6.47 15.90 0.02
N ALA A 62 6.82 16.94 -0.73
CA ALA A 62 7.79 17.92 -0.26
C ALA A 62 7.40 19.31 -0.74
N SER A 63 7.73 20.33 0.06
CA SER A 63 7.58 21.72 -0.37
C SER A 63 8.50 22.04 -1.56
N SER A 64 8.33 23.23 -2.15
CA SER A 64 9.20 23.78 -3.20
C SER A 64 10.66 23.92 -2.75
N LYS A 65 10.89 24.05 -1.44
CA LYS A 65 12.23 24.09 -0.81
C LYS A 65 12.77 22.69 -0.48
N GLY A 66 12.03 21.63 -0.78
CA GLY A 66 12.41 20.25 -0.51
C GLY A 66 12.24 19.83 0.95
N GLN A 67 11.42 20.52 1.75
CA GLN A 67 11.10 20.09 3.12
C GLN A 67 10.23 18.82 3.03
N PRO A 68 10.71 17.64 3.49
CA PRO A 68 9.93 16.41 3.39
C PRO A 68 8.75 16.40 4.35
N TYR A 69 7.66 15.78 3.91
CA TYR A 69 6.47 15.49 4.70
C TYR A 69 5.91 14.13 4.33
N ILE A 70 5.44 13.38 5.33
CA ILE A 70 4.82 12.07 5.12
C ILE A 70 3.50 12.01 5.88
N GLN A 71 2.47 11.51 5.22
CA GLN A 71 1.14 11.35 5.80
C GLN A 71 0.63 9.93 5.56
N HIS A 72 0.16 9.29 6.63
CA HIS A 72 -0.54 8.01 6.53
C HIS A 72 -1.92 8.21 5.90
N ARG A 73 -2.27 7.32 4.97
CA ARG A 73 -3.58 7.20 4.33
C ARG A 73 -4.09 5.78 4.54
N GLY A 74 -5.28 5.64 5.11
CA GLY A 74 -5.88 4.35 5.45
C GLY A 74 -7.32 4.27 4.96
N GLY A 75 -7.74 3.06 4.60
CA GLY A 75 -9.08 2.76 4.09
C GLY A 75 -9.28 1.25 3.92
N PRO A 76 -10.49 0.82 3.55
CA PRO A 76 -10.73 -0.58 3.20
C PRO A 76 -9.94 -0.99 1.95
N PRO A 77 -9.75 -2.29 1.69
CA PRO A 77 -9.12 -2.75 0.45
C PRO A 77 -9.71 -2.07 -0.79
N GLY A 78 -8.83 -1.70 -1.72
CA GLY A 78 -9.18 -1.01 -2.95
C GLY A 78 -9.26 0.51 -2.83
N PHE A 79 -9.17 1.12 -1.64
CA PHE A 79 -9.30 2.60 -1.51
C PHE A 79 -8.24 3.39 -2.30
N LEU A 80 -7.06 2.79 -2.53
CA LEU A 80 -6.12 3.24 -3.56
C LEU A 80 -6.48 2.54 -4.87
N ARG A 81 -7.07 3.27 -5.81
CA ARG A 81 -7.57 2.75 -7.08
C ARG A 81 -6.49 2.84 -8.15
N VAL A 82 -6.39 1.81 -8.98
CA VAL A 82 -5.67 1.83 -10.25
C VAL A 82 -6.65 2.28 -11.33
N LEU A 83 -6.40 3.43 -11.98
CA LEU A 83 -7.27 3.94 -13.04
C LEU A 83 -6.83 3.44 -14.42
N ASP A 84 -5.52 3.33 -14.63
CA ASP A 84 -4.90 2.81 -15.85
C ASP A 84 -3.45 2.33 -15.55
N GLU A 85 -2.67 2.03 -16.58
CA GLU A 85 -1.29 1.52 -16.45
C GLU A 85 -0.31 2.54 -15.84
N GLU A 86 -0.66 3.81 -15.71
CA GLU A 86 0.21 4.87 -15.19
C GLU A 86 -0.44 5.71 -14.09
N THR A 87 -1.73 5.50 -13.78
CA THR A 87 -2.49 6.39 -12.90
C THR A 87 -3.08 5.63 -11.72
N LEU A 88 -2.76 6.14 -10.53
CA LEU A 88 -3.43 5.79 -9.28
C LEU A 88 -4.28 6.96 -8.81
N ALA A 89 -5.35 6.69 -8.08
CA ALA A 89 -6.14 7.73 -7.46
C ALA A 89 -6.79 7.26 -6.16
N PHE A 90 -7.06 8.19 -5.26
CA PHE A 90 -7.80 7.93 -4.03
C PHE A 90 -8.53 9.18 -3.57
N ALA A 91 -9.63 8.97 -2.84
CA ALA A 91 -10.35 10.05 -2.20
C ALA A 91 -9.57 10.57 -0.98
N ASP A 92 -9.33 11.88 -0.91
CA ASP A 92 -8.71 12.51 0.25
C ASP A 92 -9.78 12.81 1.30
N PHE A 93 -9.77 12.04 2.39
CA PHE A 93 -10.75 12.15 3.46
C PHE A 93 -10.52 13.39 4.33
N SER A 94 -11.62 14.01 4.77
CA SER A 94 -11.62 15.09 5.76
C SER A 94 -10.82 14.67 7.00
N GLY A 95 -9.78 15.45 7.31
CA GLY A 95 -8.89 15.19 8.44
C GLY A 95 -8.79 16.37 9.40
N ASN A 96 -7.62 16.54 10.00
CA ASN A 96 -7.28 17.63 10.91
C ASN A 96 -7.07 19.00 10.22
N ARG A 97 -7.27 19.07 8.89
CA ARG A 97 -7.19 20.30 8.09
C ARG A 97 -5.85 21.02 8.12
N GLN A 98 -4.75 20.28 8.27
CA GLN A 98 -3.41 20.88 8.14
C GLN A 98 -3.07 21.22 6.68
N TYR A 99 -3.66 20.53 5.71
CA TYR A 99 -3.50 20.74 4.26
C TYR A 99 -2.04 20.78 3.76
N ILE A 100 -1.10 20.18 4.49
CA ILE A 100 0.33 20.22 4.15
C ILE A 100 0.58 19.51 2.82
N SER A 101 0.02 18.31 2.62
CA SER A 101 0.16 17.60 1.34
C SER A 101 -0.47 18.38 0.19
N THR A 102 -1.65 18.97 0.39
CA THR A 102 -2.30 19.82 -0.62
C THR A 102 -1.41 20.98 -1.03
N GLY A 103 -0.99 21.80 -0.06
CA GLY A 103 -0.13 22.95 -0.34
C GLY A 103 1.24 22.57 -0.92
N ASN A 104 1.83 21.45 -0.49
CA ASN A 104 3.06 20.95 -1.10
C ASN A 104 2.86 20.58 -2.57
N LEU A 105 1.76 19.90 -2.92
CA LEU A 105 1.48 19.45 -4.29
C LEU A 105 1.16 20.60 -5.24
N ASP A 106 0.62 21.71 -4.73
CA ASP A 106 0.39 22.92 -5.53
C ASP A 106 1.70 23.57 -6.02
N GLU A 107 2.79 23.46 -5.24
CA GLU A 107 4.08 24.06 -5.58
C GLU A 107 5.13 23.05 -6.07
N ASN A 108 4.98 21.77 -5.73
CA ASN A 108 5.90 20.71 -6.07
C ASN A 108 5.12 19.39 -6.29
N PRO A 109 4.93 18.98 -7.56
CA PRO A 109 4.10 17.81 -7.86
C PRO A 109 4.80 16.49 -7.48
N ASN A 110 6.11 16.49 -7.17
CA ASN A 110 6.82 15.24 -6.87
C ASN A 110 6.31 14.60 -5.58
N ALA A 111 5.90 13.34 -5.70
CA ALA A 111 5.38 12.56 -4.60
C ALA A 111 5.89 11.11 -4.65
N MET A 112 5.78 10.43 -3.52
CA MET A 112 6.05 9.01 -3.44
C MET A 112 4.98 8.32 -2.61
N ILE A 113 4.41 7.24 -3.13
CA ILE A 113 3.57 6.33 -2.35
C ILE A 113 4.46 5.21 -1.82
N PHE A 114 4.38 4.96 -0.51
CA PHE A 114 5.01 3.83 0.14
C PHE A 114 3.94 2.92 0.74
N ILE A 115 3.90 1.68 0.29
CA ILE A 115 2.94 0.68 0.75
C ILE A 115 3.72 -0.41 1.49
N MET A 116 3.25 -0.73 2.70
CA MET A 116 3.80 -1.79 3.53
C MET A 116 2.73 -2.85 3.77
N ASP A 117 3.00 -4.08 3.37
CA ASP A 117 2.22 -5.24 3.76
C ASP A 117 3.04 -6.13 4.70
N TYR A 118 2.76 -6.00 6.00
CA TYR A 118 3.44 -6.78 7.03
C TYR A 118 3.06 -8.27 7.03
N ARG A 119 1.92 -8.64 6.44
CA ARG A 119 1.44 -10.03 6.38
C ARG A 119 2.29 -10.86 5.42
N THR A 120 2.58 -10.28 4.25
CA THR A 120 3.42 -10.88 3.21
C THR A 120 4.88 -10.42 3.29
N LYS A 121 5.21 -9.49 4.18
CA LYS A 121 6.52 -8.83 4.30
C LYS A 121 6.94 -8.17 2.99
N HIS A 122 5.98 -7.66 2.25
CA HIS A 122 6.20 -6.99 0.98
C HIS A 122 6.11 -5.48 1.16
N ARG A 123 6.96 -4.76 0.43
CA ARG A 123 6.93 -3.31 0.38
C ARG A 123 7.13 -2.82 -1.04
N VAL A 124 6.39 -1.79 -1.39
CA VAL A 124 6.50 -1.11 -2.68
C VAL A 124 6.73 0.37 -2.45
N LYS A 125 7.71 0.93 -3.16
CA LYS A 125 7.90 2.37 -3.31
C LYS A 125 7.47 2.73 -4.73
N ILE A 126 6.62 3.73 -4.87
CA ILE A 126 6.11 4.21 -6.15
C ILE A 126 6.45 5.69 -6.23
N TRP A 127 7.33 6.06 -7.16
CA TRP A 127 7.67 7.45 -7.44
C TRP A 127 6.80 7.97 -8.57
N GLY A 128 6.48 9.25 -8.51
CA GLY A 128 5.65 9.88 -9.50
C GLY A 128 5.36 11.32 -9.18
N THR A 129 4.32 11.83 -9.82
CA THR A 129 3.74 13.13 -9.51
C THR A 129 2.33 12.96 -8.99
N ALA A 130 1.87 13.90 -8.17
CA ALA A 130 0.49 13.94 -7.72
C ALA A 130 -0.09 15.35 -7.85
N LYS A 131 -1.42 15.41 -7.93
CA LYS A 131 -2.18 16.64 -7.88
C LYS A 131 -3.46 16.43 -7.08
N VAL A 132 -3.93 17.50 -6.46
CA VAL A 132 -5.23 17.55 -5.81
C VAL A 132 -6.27 17.99 -6.82
N VAL A 133 -7.41 17.31 -6.86
CA VAL A 133 -8.56 17.64 -7.71
C VAL A 133 -9.74 17.94 -6.79
N GLU A 134 -10.05 19.23 -6.69
CA GLU A 134 -11.19 19.75 -5.92
C GLU A 134 -12.38 20.01 -6.84
N GLY A 135 -13.61 19.85 -6.32
CA GLY A 135 -14.84 20.18 -7.05
C GLY A 135 -15.28 19.19 -8.13
N ASP A 136 -14.56 18.09 -8.34
CA ASP A 136 -14.99 16.99 -9.23
C ASP A 136 -15.72 15.91 -8.41
N GLU A 137 -17.01 16.14 -8.19
CA GLU A 137 -17.87 15.26 -7.38
C GLU A 137 -17.96 13.84 -7.98
N ALA A 138 -17.98 13.72 -9.31
CA ALA A 138 -18.10 12.43 -9.99
C ALA A 138 -16.83 11.58 -9.82
N LEU A 139 -15.66 12.20 -9.94
CA LEU A 139 -14.39 11.52 -9.65
C LEU A 139 -14.32 11.10 -8.18
N ILE A 140 -14.65 12.01 -7.25
CA ILE A 140 -14.62 11.72 -5.82
C ILE A 140 -15.55 10.53 -5.50
N GLU A 141 -16.78 10.54 -6.00
CA GLU A 141 -17.74 9.45 -5.82
C GLU A 141 -17.19 8.11 -6.31
N THR A 142 -16.56 8.08 -7.48
CA THR A 142 -15.93 6.87 -8.05
C THR A 142 -14.79 6.32 -7.16
N LEU A 143 -14.09 7.21 -6.45
CA LEU A 143 -12.96 6.86 -5.58
C LEU A 143 -13.39 6.52 -4.15
N MET A 144 -14.62 6.86 -3.75
CA MET A 144 -15.14 6.51 -2.42
C MET A 144 -15.31 4.99 -2.30
N PRO A 145 -14.84 4.38 -1.20
CA PRO A 145 -15.15 2.97 -0.95
C PRO A 145 -16.63 2.79 -0.56
N ASP A 146 -17.20 1.65 -0.95
CA ASP A 146 -18.59 1.31 -0.64
C ASP A 146 -18.84 1.30 0.87
N ASN A 147 -19.96 1.90 1.29
CA ASN A 147 -20.40 1.98 2.69
C ASN A 147 -19.35 2.56 3.66
N TYR A 148 -18.42 3.37 3.16
CA TYR A 148 -17.39 3.97 4.00
C TYR A 148 -17.88 5.29 4.61
N VAL A 149 -17.78 5.40 5.94
CA VAL A 149 -18.39 6.49 6.73
C VAL A 149 -17.63 7.83 6.56
N ALA A 150 -16.42 7.81 5.98
CA ALA A 150 -15.64 9.03 5.80
C ALA A 150 -16.26 9.96 4.75
N ARG A 151 -16.01 11.26 4.91
CA ARG A 151 -16.28 12.27 3.88
C ARG A 151 -14.99 12.58 3.14
N ALA A 152 -15.03 12.63 1.82
CA ALA A 152 -13.93 13.14 1.01
C ALA A 152 -14.07 14.65 0.74
N GLU A 153 -12.94 15.35 0.72
CA GLU A 153 -12.85 16.78 0.38
C GLU A 153 -12.33 16.99 -1.05
N ALA A 154 -11.51 16.07 -1.53
CA ALA A 154 -10.90 16.12 -2.85
C ALA A 154 -10.55 14.71 -3.34
N ALA A 155 -10.12 14.59 -4.60
CA ALA A 155 -9.40 13.43 -5.08
C ALA A 155 -7.91 13.76 -5.18
N ILE A 156 -7.04 12.79 -4.87
CA ILE A 156 -5.62 12.87 -5.22
C ILE A 156 -5.39 11.92 -6.39
N VAL A 157 -4.89 12.48 -7.50
CA VAL A 157 -4.49 11.72 -8.69
C VAL A 157 -2.97 11.65 -8.73
N PHE A 158 -2.43 10.45 -8.81
CA PHE A 158 -1.00 10.16 -8.80
C PHE A 158 -0.59 9.50 -10.13
N THR A 159 0.27 10.15 -10.88
CA THR A 159 0.88 9.61 -12.11
C THR A 159 2.19 8.92 -11.76
N VAL A 160 2.25 7.61 -11.99
CA VAL A 160 3.40 6.76 -11.73
C VAL A 160 4.51 7.04 -12.74
N ALA A 161 5.71 7.31 -12.23
CA ALA A 161 6.93 7.38 -13.04
C ALA A 161 7.67 6.03 -13.01
N SER A 162 7.83 5.46 -11.82
CA SER A 162 8.42 4.13 -11.65
C SER A 162 8.17 3.61 -10.24
N TRP A 163 8.38 2.31 -10.04
CA TRP A 163 8.24 1.67 -8.75
C TRP A 163 9.34 0.64 -8.49
N ASP A 164 9.50 0.25 -7.23
CA ASP A 164 10.49 -0.75 -6.83
C ASP A 164 10.07 -1.48 -5.56
N THR A 165 10.41 -2.76 -5.50
CA THR A 165 10.34 -3.61 -4.31
C THR A 165 11.73 -3.84 -3.75
N ASN A 166 11.84 -3.82 -2.41
CA ASN A 166 13.08 -4.09 -1.70
C ASN A 166 12.98 -5.40 -0.90
N CYS A 167 14.13 -5.98 -0.52
CA CYS A 167 14.25 -7.21 0.28
C CYS A 167 13.32 -7.23 1.51
N PRO A 168 12.65 -8.38 1.82
CA PRO A 168 11.73 -8.52 2.96
C PRO A 168 12.43 -8.63 4.33
N GLN A 169 13.77 -8.63 4.35
CA GLN A 169 14.55 -8.72 5.59
C GLN A 169 14.12 -7.67 6.62
N HIS A 170 14.03 -8.11 7.87
CA HIS A 170 13.67 -7.31 9.06
C HIS A 170 12.25 -6.75 9.08
N ILE A 171 11.36 -7.12 8.15
CA ILE A 171 9.95 -6.76 8.23
C ILE A 171 9.24 -7.72 9.22
N PRO A 172 8.66 -7.21 10.32
CA PRO A 172 7.92 -8.03 11.26
C PRO A 172 6.64 -8.56 10.63
N LEU A 173 6.16 -9.70 11.14
CA LEU A 173 4.82 -10.17 10.82
C LEU A 173 3.82 -9.39 11.68
N MET A 174 2.93 -8.65 11.04
CA MET A 174 1.81 -7.99 11.71
C MET A 174 0.53 -8.25 10.93
N VAL A 175 -0.57 -8.36 11.66
CA VAL A 175 -1.93 -8.57 11.14
C VAL A 175 -2.82 -7.44 11.67
N PHE A 176 -3.90 -7.17 10.96
CA PHE A 176 -4.87 -6.19 11.42
C PHE A 176 -5.64 -6.74 12.63
N ALA A 177 -5.96 -5.88 13.59
CA ALA A 177 -6.69 -6.28 14.80
C ALA A 177 -8.05 -6.89 14.43
N GLU A 178 -8.74 -6.33 13.45
CA GLU A 178 -10.06 -6.81 13.02
C GLU A 178 -9.99 -8.25 12.46
N ASP A 179 -8.88 -8.61 11.79
CA ASP A 179 -8.64 -9.96 11.28
C ASP A 179 -8.47 -10.96 12.45
N VAL A 180 -7.80 -10.53 13.53
CA VAL A 180 -7.58 -11.34 14.75
C VAL A 180 -8.88 -11.52 15.52
N GLU A 181 -9.67 -10.46 15.68
CA GLU A 181 -10.96 -10.48 16.37
C GLU A 181 -11.94 -11.43 15.68
N THR A 182 -12.04 -11.36 14.35
CA THR A 182 -12.88 -12.27 13.55
C THR A 182 -12.50 -13.75 13.77
N LEU A 183 -11.18 -14.04 13.81
CA LEU A 183 -10.70 -15.39 14.07
C LEU A 183 -11.00 -15.84 15.50
N ALA A 184 -10.86 -14.95 16.48
CA ALA A 184 -11.15 -15.25 17.88
C ALA A 184 -12.63 -15.62 18.08
N GLU A 185 -13.56 -14.87 17.47
CA GLU A 185 -14.99 -15.19 17.50
C GLU A 185 -15.29 -16.57 16.90
N ARG A 186 -14.65 -16.90 15.77
CA ARG A 186 -14.79 -18.21 15.13
C ARG A 186 -14.26 -19.33 16.02
N VAL A 187 -13.13 -19.12 16.68
CA VAL A 187 -12.55 -20.08 17.62
C VAL A 187 -13.50 -20.33 18.78
N THR A 188 -14.04 -19.29 19.41
CA THR A 188 -15.02 -19.44 20.51
C THR A 188 -16.26 -20.22 20.07
N ALA A 189 -16.80 -19.94 18.87
CA ALA A 189 -17.95 -20.68 18.36
C ALA A 189 -17.64 -22.17 18.14
N LEU A 190 -16.46 -22.49 17.60
CA LEU A 190 -16.02 -23.87 17.39
C LEU A 190 -15.74 -24.60 18.71
N GLU A 191 -15.21 -23.91 19.72
CA GLU A 191 -15.00 -24.48 21.05
C GLU A 191 -16.33 -24.86 21.72
N ALA A 192 -17.34 -23.97 21.63
CA ALA A 192 -18.68 -24.25 22.14
C ALA A 192 -19.37 -25.41 21.41
N GLU A 193 -19.20 -25.51 20.10
CA GLU A 193 -19.70 -26.65 19.31
C GLU A 193 -19.02 -27.96 19.69
N ASN A 194 -17.69 -27.96 19.79
CA ASN A 194 -16.93 -29.14 20.22
C ASN A 194 -17.32 -29.61 21.62
N ALA A 195 -17.57 -28.69 22.56
CA ALA A 195 -18.06 -29.03 23.88
C ALA A 195 -19.41 -29.77 23.83
N ARG A 196 -20.37 -29.23 23.06
CA ARG A 196 -21.69 -29.87 22.87
C ARG A 196 -21.59 -31.25 22.22
N LEU A 197 -20.77 -31.39 21.18
CA LEU A 197 -20.59 -32.68 20.50
C LEU A 197 -19.94 -33.73 21.40
N ARG A 198 -18.95 -33.33 22.21
CA ARG A 198 -18.32 -34.24 23.20
C ARG A 198 -19.31 -34.69 24.26
N GLU A 199 -20.17 -33.80 24.74
CA GLU A 199 -21.23 -34.14 25.69
C GLU A 199 -22.24 -35.12 25.07
N ALA A 200 -22.69 -34.87 23.83
CA ALA A 200 -23.59 -35.78 23.12
C ALA A 200 -22.98 -37.18 22.93
N LEU A 201 -21.71 -37.27 22.51
CA LEU A 201 -21.02 -38.56 22.32
C LEU A 201 -20.83 -39.32 23.64
N ALA A 202 -20.54 -38.63 24.73
CA ALA A 202 -20.46 -39.24 26.05
C ALA A 202 -21.81 -39.83 26.49
N ASN A 203 -22.91 -39.15 26.14
CA ASN A 203 -24.27 -39.59 26.45
C ASN A 203 -24.77 -40.74 25.53
N GLU A 204 -24.14 -40.95 24.37
CA GLU A 204 -24.49 -42.03 23.42
C GLU A 204 -23.72 -43.34 23.65
N THR A 205 -22.67 -43.36 24.48
CA THR A 205 -21.93 -44.59 24.77
C THR A 205 -22.75 -45.46 25.76
N PRO A 206 -23.34 -46.60 25.34
CA PRO A 206 -24.11 -47.43 26.26
C PRO A 206 -23.15 -48.05 27.28
N ALA A 207 -23.55 -48.13 28.54
CA ALA A 207 -22.90 -49.02 29.50
C ALA A 207 -22.92 -50.43 28.88
N ILE A 208 -21.76 -50.93 28.47
CA ILE A 208 -21.59 -52.35 28.14
C ILE A 208 -21.92 -53.07 29.45
N GLY A 209 -23.14 -53.60 29.52
CA GLY A 209 -23.61 -54.33 30.68
C GLY A 209 -22.73 -55.54 30.91
N ASP A 210 -22.10 -55.59 32.08
CA ASP A 210 -21.47 -56.80 32.59
C ASP A 210 -22.53 -57.91 32.66
N ASN A 211 -22.28 -59.00 31.93
CA ASN A 211 -23.08 -60.23 31.90
C ASN A 211 -22.35 -61.31 32.71
#